data_AF-A0A075H706-F1
#
_entry.id   AF-A0A075H706-F1
#
_cell.length_a   1.000
_cell.length_b   1.000
_cell.length_c   1.000
_cell.angle_alpha   90.00
_cell.angle_beta   90.00
_cell.angle_gamma   90.00
#
_symmetry.space_group_name_H-M   'P 1'
#
loop_
_entity.id
_entity.type
_entity.pdbx_description
1 polymer ?
#
loop_
_entity_poly.entity_id
_entity_poly.type
_entity_poly.pdbx_seq_one_letter_code
_entity_poly.pdbx_strand_id
1 'polypeptide(L)'
;MDAAAKAETAAKIAEAAEAAVAEAIAKAEAAKAEAESAAEAEYKAITNEVKADVAKKSDFSYKRQGEEIFRREMGEPEFFLDKKDRFPRPILTPEQQASLTRTAETPKDQTPAYVPENVLSPEFKGMSNYERGVDDFLDESKERLEKLKIDPESTEKEILNAANDIKYLESLHENFYIGMNVFRTAKGGRSKIS
;
A
#
# COMPACT_ATOMS: atom_id res chain seq x y z
N MET A 1 -17.76 67.32 6.17
CA MET A 1 -17.88 66.23 5.19
C MET A 1 -17.37 64.97 5.84
N ASP A 2 -18.33 64.24 6.40
CA ASP A 2 -18.27 63.73 7.75
C ASP A 2 -17.84 62.27 7.82
N ALA A 3 -17.01 61.94 8.81
CA ALA A 3 -16.58 60.57 9.10
C ALA A 3 -17.77 59.62 9.35
N ALA A 4 -18.91 60.16 9.79
CA ALA A 4 -20.17 59.42 9.94
C ALA A 4 -20.71 58.89 8.60
N ALA A 5 -20.60 59.65 7.51
CA ALA A 5 -21.08 59.21 6.20
C ALA A 5 -20.24 58.06 5.62
N LYS A 6 -18.94 58.00 5.95
CA LYS A 6 -18.05 56.90 5.55
C LYS A 6 -18.28 55.63 6.37
N ALA A 7 -18.66 55.76 7.64
CA ALA A 7 -19.00 54.62 8.48
C ALA A 7 -20.31 53.97 8.05
N GLU A 8 -21.30 54.76 7.66
CA GLU A 8 -22.60 54.27 7.21
C GLU A 8 -22.52 53.57 5.83
N THR A 9 -21.65 54.05 4.94
CA THR A 9 -21.40 53.35 3.66
C THR A 9 -20.61 52.07 3.84
N ALA A 10 -19.62 52.04 4.74
CA ALA A 10 -18.88 50.83 5.07
C ALA A 10 -19.77 49.76 5.71
N ALA A 11 -20.71 50.14 6.60
CA ALA A 11 -21.67 49.24 7.20
C ALA A 11 -22.60 48.60 6.15
N LYS A 12 -23.12 49.40 5.21
CA LYS A 12 -23.96 48.89 4.10
C LYS A 12 -23.21 47.95 3.15
N ILE A 13 -21.91 48.16 2.96
CA ILE A 13 -21.05 47.26 2.16
C ILE A 13 -20.79 45.94 2.90
N ALA A 14 -20.58 45.99 4.22
CA ALA A 14 -20.41 44.78 5.04
C ALA A 14 -21.68 43.92 5.06
N GLU A 15 -22.85 44.55 5.22
CA GLU A 15 -24.14 43.85 5.23
C GLU A 15 -24.45 43.19 3.86
N ALA A 16 -24.10 43.88 2.75
CA ALA A 16 -24.21 43.30 1.40
C ALA A 16 -23.23 42.13 1.18
N ALA A 17 -22.03 42.18 1.76
CA ALA A 17 -21.05 41.09 1.69
C ALA A 17 -21.50 39.87 2.51
N GLU A 18 -22.08 40.08 3.69
CA GLU A 18 -22.63 39.01 4.53
C GLU A 18 -23.81 38.30 3.85
N ALA A 19 -24.70 39.06 3.19
CA ALA A 19 -25.80 38.48 2.40
C ALA A 19 -25.28 37.61 1.24
N ALA A 20 -24.24 38.06 0.54
CA ALA A 20 -23.63 37.29 -0.56
C ALA A 20 -22.94 36.00 -0.06
N VAL A 21 -22.32 36.04 1.12
CA VAL A 21 -21.72 34.84 1.75
C VAL A 21 -22.80 33.85 2.19
N ALA A 22 -23.91 34.33 2.75
CA ALA A 22 -25.03 33.48 3.12
C ALA A 22 -25.65 32.76 1.91
N GLU A 23 -25.82 33.45 0.77
CA GLU A 23 -26.28 32.84 -0.47
C GLU A 23 -25.28 31.82 -1.04
N ALA A 24 -23.98 32.07 -0.92
CA ALA A 24 -22.94 31.14 -1.37
C ALA A 24 -22.92 29.86 -0.51
N ILE A 25 -23.10 29.99 0.79
CA ILE A 25 -23.20 28.85 1.72
C ILE A 25 -24.44 28.02 1.39
N ALA A 26 -25.60 28.65 1.19
CA ALA A 26 -26.82 27.94 0.82
C ALA A 26 -26.69 27.16 -0.50
N LYS A 27 -26.02 27.73 -1.51
CA LYS A 27 -25.72 27.03 -2.77
C LYS A 27 -24.74 25.87 -2.59
N ALA A 28 -23.74 26.03 -1.72
CA ALA A 28 -22.79 24.97 -1.41
C ALA A 28 -23.44 23.80 -0.65
N GLU A 29 -24.38 24.08 0.26
CA GLU A 29 -25.15 23.06 0.97
C GLU A 29 -26.10 22.31 0.03
N ALA A 30 -26.78 23.01 -0.89
CA ALA A 30 -27.61 22.38 -1.91
C ALA A 30 -26.79 21.43 -2.82
N ALA A 31 -25.61 21.86 -3.28
CA ALA A 31 -24.73 21.03 -4.09
C ALA A 31 -24.18 19.81 -3.33
N LYS A 32 -23.91 19.94 -2.01
CA LYS A 32 -23.51 18.81 -1.17
C LYS A 32 -24.65 17.82 -0.96
N ALA A 33 -25.88 18.29 -0.74
CA ALA A 33 -27.05 17.44 -0.59
C ALA A 33 -27.35 16.66 -1.89
N GLU A 34 -27.21 17.30 -3.05
CA GLU A 34 -27.33 16.61 -4.35
C GLU A 34 -26.24 15.55 -4.54
N ALA A 35 -24.98 15.86 -4.21
CA ALA A 35 -23.88 14.90 -4.29
C ALA A 35 -24.05 13.71 -3.35
N GLU A 36 -24.53 13.94 -2.11
CA GLU A 36 -24.80 12.88 -1.14
C GLU A 36 -25.97 11.99 -1.61
N SER A 37 -27.03 12.59 -2.17
CA SER A 37 -28.15 11.83 -2.74
C SER A 37 -27.74 10.98 -3.96
N ALA A 38 -26.83 11.48 -4.80
CA ALA A 38 -26.28 10.74 -5.92
C ALA A 38 -25.42 9.57 -5.45
N ALA A 39 -24.57 9.78 -4.44
CA ALA A 39 -23.75 8.72 -3.85
C ALA A 39 -24.63 7.63 -3.21
N GLU A 40 -25.67 7.98 -2.46
CA GLU A 40 -26.59 6.99 -1.89
C GLU A 40 -27.31 6.15 -2.95
N ALA A 41 -27.67 6.75 -4.08
CA ALA A 41 -28.29 6.04 -5.20
C ALA A 41 -27.31 5.04 -5.84
N GLU A 42 -26.05 5.41 -6.00
CA GLU A 42 -24.99 4.52 -6.49
C GLU A 42 -24.71 3.36 -5.53
N TYR A 43 -24.62 3.62 -4.21
CA TYR A 43 -24.47 2.55 -3.22
C TYR A 43 -25.67 1.59 -3.22
N LYS A 44 -26.89 2.09 -3.38
CA LYS A 44 -28.09 1.24 -3.51
C LYS A 44 -28.08 0.43 -4.82
N ALA A 45 -27.57 0.98 -5.92
CA ALA A 45 -27.42 0.25 -7.18
C ALA A 45 -26.39 -0.89 -7.05
N ILE A 46 -25.20 -0.61 -6.50
CA ILE A 46 -24.14 -1.60 -6.31
C ILE A 46 -24.59 -2.72 -5.36
N THR A 47 -25.27 -2.38 -4.26
CA THR A 47 -25.78 -3.40 -3.32
C THR A 47 -26.86 -4.29 -3.95
N ASN A 48 -27.67 -3.78 -4.87
CA ASN A 48 -28.64 -4.57 -5.61
C ASN A 48 -27.97 -5.45 -6.68
N GLU A 49 -26.95 -4.95 -7.38
CA GLU A 49 -26.15 -5.77 -8.33
C GLU A 49 -25.40 -6.90 -7.62
N VAL A 50 -24.73 -6.62 -6.50
CA VAL A 50 -24.03 -7.65 -5.72
C VAL A 50 -25.02 -8.72 -5.21
N LYS A 51 -26.22 -8.33 -4.78
CA LYS A 51 -27.28 -9.29 -4.41
C LYS A 51 -27.76 -10.11 -5.61
N ALA A 52 -27.85 -9.51 -6.80
CA ALA A 52 -28.24 -10.20 -8.02
C ALA A 52 -27.17 -11.21 -8.49
N ASP A 53 -25.89 -10.88 -8.33
CA ASP A 53 -24.79 -11.82 -8.64
C ASP A 53 -24.64 -12.95 -7.62
N VAL A 54 -24.97 -12.72 -6.35
CA VAL A 54 -25.09 -13.80 -5.34
C VAL A 54 -26.29 -14.71 -5.63
N ALA A 55 -27.36 -14.18 -6.25
CA ALA A 55 -28.52 -14.97 -6.65
C ALA A 55 -28.28 -15.84 -7.91
N LYS A 56 -27.28 -15.51 -8.73
CA LYS A 56 -26.76 -16.43 -9.76
C LYS A 56 -26.04 -17.57 -9.06
N LYS A 57 -26.80 -18.63 -8.76
CA LYS A 57 -26.26 -19.89 -8.25
C LYS A 57 -25.08 -20.32 -9.13
N SER A 58 -23.89 -20.42 -8.55
CA SER A 58 -22.75 -21.06 -9.18
C SER A 58 -23.16 -22.46 -9.67
N ASP A 59 -22.78 -22.84 -10.89
CA ASP A 59 -22.98 -24.20 -11.43
C ASP A 59 -22.33 -25.29 -10.55
N PHE A 60 -21.42 -24.87 -9.66
CA PHE A 60 -20.92 -25.69 -8.58
C PHE A 60 -21.99 -25.82 -7.49
N SER A 61 -22.75 -26.92 -7.55
CA SER A 61 -23.53 -27.34 -6.40
C SER A 61 -22.57 -27.70 -5.26
N TYR A 62 -22.55 -26.90 -4.19
CA TYR A 62 -21.95 -27.30 -2.91
C TYR A 62 -22.81 -28.44 -2.33
N LYS A 63 -22.69 -29.63 -2.92
CA LYS A 63 -23.33 -30.89 -2.51
C LYS A 63 -22.57 -31.57 -1.37
N ARG A 64 -21.82 -30.80 -0.57
CA ARG A 64 -21.42 -31.30 0.74
C ARG A 64 -22.60 -31.06 1.67
N GLN A 65 -23.66 -31.86 1.48
CA GLN A 65 -24.49 -32.22 2.61
C GLN A 65 -23.51 -32.72 3.67
N GLY A 66 -23.63 -32.20 4.89
CA GLY A 66 -22.91 -32.77 6.01
C GLY A 66 -23.30 -34.24 6.04
N GLU A 67 -22.42 -35.09 5.55
CA GLU A 67 -22.51 -36.50 5.87
C GLU A 67 -22.35 -36.51 7.40
N GLU A 68 -23.46 -36.65 8.11
CA GLU A 68 -23.46 -37.16 9.47
C GLU A 68 -22.91 -38.59 9.37
N ILE A 69 -21.58 -38.71 9.28
CA ILE A 69 -20.83 -39.97 9.13
C ILE A 69 -20.95 -40.82 10.41
N PHE A 70 -21.66 -40.36 11.43
CA PHE A 70 -21.82 -41.10 12.68
C PHE A 70 -23.29 -41.32 13.00
N ARG A 71 -23.95 -42.19 12.21
CA ARG A 71 -25.02 -43.02 12.78
C ARG A 71 -24.41 -43.79 13.95
N ARG A 72 -24.74 -43.38 15.16
CA ARG A 72 -24.47 -44.10 16.41
C ARG A 72 -25.31 -45.38 16.48
N GLU A 73 -25.21 -46.26 15.50
CA GLU A 73 -26.02 -47.50 15.48
C GLU A 73 -25.38 -48.67 14.72
N MET A 74 -24.16 -48.54 14.21
CA MET A 74 -23.38 -49.68 13.74
C MET A 74 -21.98 -49.53 14.30
N GLY A 75 -21.48 -50.59 14.97
CA GLY A 75 -20.17 -50.63 15.62
C GLY A 75 -19.04 -50.13 14.73
N GLU A 76 -17.89 -49.85 15.36
CA GLU A 76 -16.67 -49.36 14.70
C GLU A 76 -16.61 -49.83 13.24
N PRO A 77 -16.61 -48.90 12.26
CA PRO A 77 -16.60 -49.27 10.85
C PRO A 77 -15.52 -50.34 10.68
N GLU A 78 -15.85 -51.51 10.12
CA GLU A 78 -14.93 -52.65 10.00
C GLU A 78 -13.58 -52.24 9.34
N PHE A 79 -13.60 -51.13 8.60
CA PHE A 79 -12.42 -50.37 8.14
C PHE A 79 -11.35 -50.09 9.21
N PHE A 80 -11.69 -49.98 10.50
CA PHE A 80 -10.76 -49.73 11.60
C PHE A 80 -10.28 -51.01 12.29
N LEU A 81 -11.00 -52.12 12.19
CA LEU A 81 -10.61 -53.38 12.83
C LEU A 81 -9.40 -54.02 12.12
N ASP A 82 -9.33 -53.96 10.80
CA ASP A 82 -8.31 -54.65 9.98
C ASP A 82 -7.09 -53.81 9.57
N LYS A 83 -6.96 -52.57 10.07
CA LYS A 83 -5.78 -51.74 9.77
C LYS A 83 -4.58 -52.20 10.60
N LYS A 84 -3.75 -53.07 10.01
CA LYS A 84 -2.36 -53.35 10.46
C LYS A 84 -1.51 -52.06 10.60
N ASP A 85 -1.94 -50.98 9.96
CA ASP A 85 -1.34 -49.64 9.97
C ASP A 85 -1.95 -48.67 11.00
N ARG A 86 -2.60 -49.16 12.07
CA ARG A 86 -2.51 -48.42 13.33
C ARG A 86 -1.07 -48.61 13.83
N PHE A 87 -0.13 -47.88 13.21
CA PHE A 87 1.25 -47.91 13.64
C PHE A 87 1.25 -47.64 15.14
N PRO A 88 1.62 -48.61 16.01
CA PRO A 88 2.02 -48.22 17.34
C PRO A 88 3.12 -47.21 17.10
N ARG A 89 2.97 -45.98 17.61
CA ARG A 89 4.11 -45.06 17.63
C ARG A 89 5.24 -45.89 18.22
N PRO A 90 6.38 -46.04 17.52
CA PRO A 90 7.48 -46.84 18.06
C PRO A 90 7.74 -46.30 19.46
N ILE A 91 7.68 -47.18 20.46
CA ILE A 91 7.92 -46.78 21.84
C ILE A 91 9.38 -46.37 21.87
N LEU A 92 9.62 -45.06 21.79
CA LEU A 92 10.96 -44.50 21.82
C LEU A 92 11.58 -44.89 23.15
N THR A 93 12.82 -45.39 23.10
CA THR A 93 13.57 -45.67 24.33
C THR A 93 13.78 -44.36 25.11
N PRO A 94 14.00 -44.42 26.44
CA PRO A 94 14.28 -43.22 27.23
C PRO A 94 15.41 -42.36 26.65
N GLU A 95 16.43 -42.99 26.06
CA GLU A 95 17.54 -42.32 25.38
C GLU A 95 17.12 -41.60 24.09
N GLN A 96 16.24 -42.21 23.29
CA GLN A 96 15.68 -41.58 22.09
C GLN A 96 14.79 -40.40 22.44
N GLN A 97 14.01 -40.51 23.53
CA GLN A 97 13.21 -39.39 24.03
C GLN A 97 14.12 -38.25 24.49
N ALA A 98 15.15 -38.53 25.30
CA ALA A 98 16.08 -37.51 25.77
C ALA A 98 16.84 -36.80 24.63
N SER A 99 17.24 -37.53 23.57
CA SER A 99 17.90 -36.95 22.41
C SER A 99 16.98 -36.07 21.56
N LEU A 100 15.72 -36.47 21.37
CA LEU A 100 14.71 -35.64 20.70
C LEU A 100 14.38 -34.39 21.51
N THR A 101 14.21 -34.52 22.83
CA THR A 101 13.99 -33.37 23.72
C THR A 101 15.14 -32.39 23.65
N ARG A 102 16.39 -32.87 23.72
CA ARG A 102 17.59 -32.03 23.58
C ARG A 102 17.65 -31.34 22.22
N THR A 103 17.24 -32.03 21.15
CA THR A 103 17.19 -31.45 19.80
C THR A 103 16.10 -30.40 19.67
N ALA A 104 14.95 -30.60 20.32
CA ALA A 104 13.83 -29.66 20.34
C ALA A 104 14.10 -28.43 21.22
N GLU A 105 14.84 -28.59 22.32
CA GLU A 105 15.31 -27.51 23.19
C GLU A 105 16.29 -26.56 22.49
N THR A 106 17.00 -27.06 21.47
CA THR A 106 17.90 -26.25 20.64
C THR A 106 17.24 -25.90 19.30
N PRO A 107 16.52 -24.76 19.20
CA PRO A 107 15.93 -24.34 17.93
C PRO A 107 17.04 -24.11 16.90
N LYS A 108 16.96 -24.82 15.78
CA LYS A 108 17.82 -24.57 14.61
C LYS A 108 17.20 -23.47 13.77
N ASP A 109 18.04 -22.57 13.29
CA ASP A 109 17.62 -21.58 12.30
C ASP A 109 17.22 -22.32 11.01
N GLN A 110 15.94 -22.24 10.67
CA GLN A 110 15.37 -22.80 9.43
C GLN A 110 15.24 -21.75 8.34
N THR A 111 15.79 -20.54 8.54
CA THR A 111 15.74 -19.51 7.50
C THR A 111 16.51 -20.00 6.27
N PRO A 112 15.88 -20.01 5.07
CA PRO A 112 16.59 -20.37 3.86
C PRO A 112 17.73 -19.38 3.62
N ALA A 113 18.87 -19.88 3.14
CA ALA A 113 19.99 -19.02 2.78
C ALA A 113 19.57 -18.06 1.67
N TYR A 114 19.69 -16.75 1.91
CA TYR A 114 19.40 -15.73 0.91
C TYR A 114 20.50 -15.74 -0.16
N VAL A 115 20.18 -16.24 -1.35
CA VAL A 115 21.05 -16.22 -2.54
C VAL A 115 20.31 -15.44 -3.63
N PRO A 116 20.57 -14.12 -3.76
CA PRO A 116 19.91 -13.32 -4.78
C PRO A 116 20.39 -13.72 -6.19
N GLU A 117 19.45 -13.99 -7.09
CA GLU A 117 19.74 -14.32 -8.50
C GLU A 117 20.24 -13.09 -9.29
N ASN A 118 19.68 -11.91 -8.98
CA ASN A 118 19.99 -10.64 -9.64
C ASN A 118 20.66 -9.69 -8.67
N VAL A 119 21.92 -9.98 -8.32
CA VAL A 119 22.73 -9.06 -7.51
C VAL A 119 23.06 -7.84 -8.37
N LEU A 120 22.82 -6.65 -7.83
CA LEU A 120 23.27 -5.42 -8.50
C LEU A 120 24.78 -5.50 -8.66
N SER A 121 25.26 -5.23 -9.88
CA SER A 121 26.67 -5.41 -10.21
C SER A 121 27.54 -4.56 -9.27
N PRO A 122 28.67 -5.10 -8.76
CA PRO A 122 29.58 -4.35 -7.90
C PRO A 122 30.14 -3.09 -8.55
N GLU A 123 30.27 -3.08 -9.89
CA GLU A 123 30.78 -1.95 -10.68
C GLU A 123 29.98 -0.66 -10.44
N PHE A 124 28.66 -0.78 -10.28
CA PHE A 124 27.78 0.35 -9.99
C PHE A 124 27.53 0.54 -8.49
N LYS A 125 28.44 0.09 -7.62
CA LYS A 125 28.35 0.22 -6.15
C LYS A 125 27.03 -0.35 -5.57
N GLY A 126 26.43 -1.32 -6.26
CA GLY A 126 25.13 -1.88 -5.91
C GLY A 126 23.96 -0.89 -6.07
N MET A 127 24.11 0.18 -6.83
CA MET A 127 23.01 1.09 -7.17
C MET A 127 22.08 0.41 -8.17
N SER A 128 20.78 0.65 -8.00
CA SER A 128 19.79 0.15 -8.96
C SER A 128 19.81 0.98 -10.25
N ASN A 129 19.34 0.40 -11.36
CA ASN A 129 19.18 1.14 -12.62
C ASN A 129 18.27 2.38 -12.44
N TYR A 130 17.31 2.30 -11.51
CA TYR A 130 16.44 3.42 -11.17
C TYR A 130 17.22 4.57 -10.51
N GLU A 131 18.00 4.29 -9.47
CA GLU A 131 18.80 5.33 -8.79
C GLU A 131 19.75 6.03 -9.74
N ARG A 132 20.46 5.25 -10.56
CA ARG A 132 21.37 5.82 -11.56
C ARG A 132 20.63 6.74 -12.53
N GLY A 133 19.48 6.28 -13.05
CA GLY A 133 18.69 7.09 -13.97
C GLY A 133 18.18 8.39 -13.35
N VAL A 134 17.75 8.35 -12.08
CA VAL A 134 17.31 9.57 -11.37
C VAL A 134 18.48 10.54 -11.18
N ASP A 135 19.67 10.05 -10.79
CA ASP A 135 20.87 10.87 -10.64
C ASP A 135 21.30 11.49 -11.98
N ASP A 136 21.33 10.70 -13.06
CA ASP A 136 21.67 11.15 -14.41
C ASP A 136 20.72 12.29 -14.85
N PHE A 137 19.40 12.13 -14.67
CA PHE A 137 18.42 13.18 -14.99
C PHE A 137 18.53 14.42 -14.11
N LEU A 138 18.93 14.24 -12.85
CA LEU A 138 19.10 15.33 -11.90
C LEU A 138 20.29 16.21 -12.32
N ASP A 139 21.40 15.59 -12.71
CA ASP A 139 22.58 16.29 -13.24
C ASP A 139 22.25 17.03 -14.55
N GLU A 140 21.56 16.38 -15.49
CA GLU A 140 21.08 17.03 -16.72
C GLU A 140 20.16 18.22 -16.44
N SER A 141 19.27 18.09 -15.44
CA SER A 141 18.33 19.16 -15.06
C SER A 141 19.03 20.34 -14.40
N LYS A 142 20.06 20.09 -13.58
CA LYS A 142 20.92 21.12 -13.00
C LYS A 142 21.68 21.89 -14.07
N GLU A 143 22.31 21.19 -15.02
CA GLU A 143 22.97 21.83 -16.14
C GLU A 143 22.02 22.68 -16.98
N ARG A 144 20.80 22.19 -17.24
CA ARG A 144 19.77 22.94 -17.95
C ARG A 144 19.40 24.22 -17.20
N LEU A 145 19.24 24.15 -15.89
CA LEU A 145 18.92 25.31 -15.05
C LEU A 145 20.07 26.33 -15.05
N GLU A 146 21.32 25.90 -15.02
CA GLU A 146 22.48 26.79 -15.14
C GLU A 146 22.52 27.49 -16.50
N LYS A 147 22.28 26.77 -17.60
CA LYS A 147 22.19 27.34 -18.95
C LYS A 147 21.08 28.39 -19.03
N LEU A 148 19.89 28.09 -18.52
CA LEU A 148 18.77 29.02 -18.49
C LEU A 148 19.08 30.28 -17.68
N LYS A 149 19.79 30.18 -16.55
CA LYS A 149 20.18 31.37 -15.76
C LYS A 149 21.19 32.28 -16.46
N ILE A 150 22.02 31.74 -17.35
CA ILE A 150 23.01 32.49 -18.11
C ILE A 150 22.36 33.16 -19.33
N ASP A 151 21.33 32.52 -19.91
CA ASP A 151 20.64 33.04 -21.09
C ASP A 151 19.72 34.23 -20.76
N PRO A 152 19.93 35.41 -21.37
CA PRO A 152 19.11 36.61 -21.13
C PRO A 152 17.71 36.55 -21.77
N GLU A 153 17.48 35.59 -22.69
CA GLU A 153 16.19 35.36 -23.36
C GLU A 153 15.31 34.35 -22.61
N SER A 154 15.82 33.76 -21.53
CA SER A 154 15.09 32.76 -20.76
C SER A 154 13.90 33.38 -20.02
N THR A 155 12.77 32.68 -20.00
CA THR A 155 11.59 33.17 -19.29
C THR A 155 11.63 32.75 -17.82
N GLU A 156 11.12 33.60 -16.93
CA GLU A 156 11.03 33.27 -15.49
C GLU A 156 10.26 31.97 -15.22
N LYS A 157 9.28 31.64 -16.08
CA LYS A 157 8.51 30.40 -16.01
C LYS A 157 9.36 29.17 -16.30
N GLU A 158 10.25 29.23 -17.28
CA GLU A 158 11.15 28.11 -17.61
C GLU A 158 12.14 27.84 -16.47
N ILE A 159 12.67 28.90 -15.87
CA ILE A 159 13.58 28.79 -14.71
C ILE A 159 12.84 28.17 -13.52
N LEU A 160 11.61 28.60 -13.24
CA LEU A 160 10.78 28.04 -12.16
C LEU A 160 10.44 26.57 -12.41
N ASN A 161 10.08 26.21 -13.65
CA ASN A 161 9.79 24.82 -14.01
C ASN A 161 11.03 23.93 -13.83
N ALA A 162 12.18 24.36 -14.34
CA ALA A 162 13.43 23.61 -14.15
C ALA A 162 13.80 23.44 -12.67
N ALA A 163 13.56 24.47 -11.84
CA ALA A 163 13.78 24.37 -10.40
C ALA A 163 12.80 23.40 -9.71
N ASN A 164 11.55 23.35 -10.16
CA ASN A 164 10.55 22.41 -9.65
C ASN A 164 10.86 20.97 -10.08
N ASP A 165 11.34 20.76 -11.31
CA ASP A 165 11.76 19.46 -11.82
C ASP A 165 12.90 18.89 -10.97
N ILE A 166 13.90 19.71 -10.62
CA ILE A 166 14.99 19.30 -9.72
C ILE A 166 14.45 18.88 -8.36
N LYS A 167 13.57 19.69 -7.73
CA LYS A 167 12.95 19.33 -6.44
C LYS A 167 12.17 18.02 -6.53
N TYR A 168 11.48 17.79 -7.65
CA TYR A 168 10.74 16.55 -7.86
C TYR A 168 11.70 15.34 -7.94
N LEU A 169 12.77 15.44 -8.72
CA LEU A 169 13.79 14.38 -8.83
C LEU A 169 14.49 14.11 -7.49
N GLU A 170 14.82 15.15 -6.73
CA GLU A 170 15.36 15.02 -5.37
C GLU A 170 14.37 14.27 -4.45
N SER A 171 13.09 14.60 -4.51
CA SER A 171 12.05 13.91 -3.71
C SER A 171 11.91 12.43 -4.08
N LEU A 172 12.07 12.08 -5.36
CA LEU A 172 12.05 10.68 -5.82
C LEU A 172 13.26 9.92 -5.30
N HIS A 173 14.45 10.52 -5.39
CA HIS A 173 15.69 9.94 -4.87
C HIS A 173 15.59 9.70 -3.36
N GLU A 174 15.14 10.69 -2.59
CA GLU A 174 14.96 10.57 -1.13
C GLU A 174 13.91 9.51 -0.75
N ASN A 175 12.74 9.51 -1.41
CA ASN A 175 11.70 8.53 -1.15
C ASN A 175 12.22 7.10 -1.40
N PHE A 176 12.88 6.90 -2.54
CA PHE A 176 13.48 5.61 -2.88
C PHE A 176 14.52 5.20 -1.84
N TYR A 177 15.40 6.11 -1.43
CA TYR A 177 16.43 5.83 -0.43
C TYR A 177 15.81 5.47 0.94
N ILE A 178 14.80 6.21 1.39
CA ILE A 178 14.07 5.94 2.64
C ILE A 178 13.36 4.58 2.58
N GLY A 179 12.60 4.31 1.51
CA GLY A 179 11.87 3.05 1.33
C GLY A 179 12.81 1.85 1.21
N MET A 180 13.94 2.02 0.51
CA MET A 180 14.93 0.96 0.34
C MET A 180 15.82 0.73 1.55
N ASN A 181 16.05 1.73 2.42
CA ASN A 181 16.92 1.56 3.59
C ASN A 181 16.45 0.44 4.53
N VAL A 182 15.14 0.20 4.62
CA VAL A 182 14.57 -0.91 5.37
C VAL A 182 15.04 -2.26 4.81
N PHE A 183 15.16 -2.38 3.49
CA PHE A 183 15.65 -3.60 2.83
C PHE A 183 17.18 -3.68 2.76
N ARG A 184 17.87 -2.54 2.78
CA ARG A 184 19.35 -2.47 2.72
C ARG A 184 20.01 -2.76 4.08
N THR A 185 19.34 -2.41 5.18
CA THR A 185 19.85 -2.58 6.56
C THR A 185 19.37 -3.86 7.25
N ALA A 186 18.36 -4.55 6.71
CA ALA A 186 18.06 -5.91 7.12
C ALA A 186 19.30 -6.79 6.91
N LYS A 187 19.73 -7.52 7.96
CA LYS A 187 20.93 -8.36 8.00
C LYS A 187 21.12 -9.12 6.68
N GLY A 188 22.13 -8.71 5.88
CA GLY A 188 22.53 -9.40 4.66
C GLY A 188 22.26 -8.68 3.34
N GLY A 189 21.56 -7.54 3.33
CA GLY A 189 21.18 -6.85 2.07
C GLY A 189 22.35 -6.18 1.31
N ARG A 190 23.33 -5.58 2.01
CA ARG A 190 24.49 -4.90 1.38
C ARG A 190 25.81 -5.01 2.13
N SER A 191 25.90 -5.81 3.19
CA SER A 191 27.10 -5.90 4.05
C SER A 191 28.28 -6.70 3.45
N LYS A 192 28.39 -6.79 2.12
CA LYS A 192 29.49 -7.47 1.40
C LYS A 192 29.88 -6.77 0.11
N ILE A 193 29.99 -5.45 0.11
CA ILE A 193 30.74 -4.75 -0.94
C ILE A 193 31.88 -4.03 -0.22
N SER A 194 32.96 -4.79 0.02
CA SER A 194 34.29 -4.31 0.39
C SER A 194 35.24 -4.64 -0.75
#